data_AF-R6V084-F1
#
_entry.id   AF-R6V084-F1
#
_cell.length_a   1.000
_cell.length_b   1.000
_cell.length_c   1.000
_cell.angle_alpha   90.00
_cell.angle_beta   90.00
_cell.angle_gamma   90.00
#
_symmetry.space_group_name_H-M   'P 1'
#
loop_
_entity.id
_entity.type
_entity.pdbx_description
1 polymer ?
#
loop_
_entity_poly.entity_id
_entity_poly.type
_entity_poly.pdbx_seq_one_letter_code
_entity_poly.pdbx_strand_id
1 'polypeptide(L)'
;MLVNAKTQLTGGSFYLSSYGNNTGTVTFDVYRWDTDYKTTLKGRKLATDSAVDFTDNTIFNAAFDGLDTGYYLIVINGTSPADDYGVAVWTRGPVPSSITFVNGERVDAGLRGQFITK
;
A
#
# COMPACT_ATOMS: atom_id res chain seq x y z
N MET A 1 -5.31 -1.76 0.75
CA MET A 1 -5.60 -2.54 -0.48
C MET A 1 -5.55 -4.03 -0.14
N LEU A 2 -6.62 -4.78 -0.42
CA LEU A 2 -6.68 -6.23 -0.31
C LEU A 2 -6.29 -6.87 -1.64
N VAL A 3 -5.36 -7.81 -1.62
CA VAL A 3 -4.84 -8.52 -2.79
C VAL A 3 -4.89 -10.03 -2.59
N ASN A 4 -4.95 -10.77 -3.71
CA ASN A 4 -4.90 -12.23 -3.74
C ASN A 4 -3.61 -12.68 -4.41
N ALA A 5 -2.60 -13.01 -3.61
CA ALA A 5 -1.32 -13.49 -4.10
C ALA A 5 -1.47 -14.96 -4.53
N LYS A 6 -1.43 -15.20 -5.84
CA LYS A 6 -1.48 -16.56 -6.43
C LYS A 6 -0.13 -17.27 -6.42
N THR A 7 0.95 -16.51 -6.31
CA THR A 7 2.30 -16.99 -6.04
C THR A 7 2.88 -16.17 -4.87
N GLN A 8 4.18 -16.29 -4.57
CA GLN A 8 4.78 -15.63 -3.42
C GLN A 8 4.69 -14.10 -3.56
N LEU A 9 4.10 -13.41 -2.59
CA LEU A 9 4.01 -11.95 -2.56
C LEU A 9 5.37 -11.39 -2.12
N THR A 10 6.06 -10.72 -3.04
CA THR A 10 7.43 -10.21 -2.84
C THR A 10 7.52 -8.69 -2.79
N GLY A 11 6.43 -7.98 -3.07
CA GLY A 11 6.44 -6.53 -3.02
C GLY A 11 5.21 -5.88 -3.62
N GLY A 12 5.34 -4.58 -3.87
CA GLY A 12 4.38 -3.78 -4.65
C GLY A 12 5.03 -2.53 -5.22
N SER A 13 4.60 -2.15 -6.42
CA SER A 13 5.02 -0.93 -7.11
C SER A 13 3.91 0.11 -6.97
N PHE A 14 4.23 1.28 -6.43
CA PHE A 14 3.26 2.33 -6.11
C PHE A 14 3.71 3.68 -6.65
N TYR A 15 2.79 4.40 -7.30
CA TYR A 15 3.06 5.74 -7.81
C TYR A 15 2.75 6.79 -6.74
N LEU A 16 3.80 7.38 -6.18
CA LEU A 16 3.74 8.27 -5.02
C LEU A 16 3.73 9.75 -5.43
N SER A 17 3.14 10.59 -4.59
CA SER A 17 3.28 12.04 -4.67
C SER A 17 3.62 12.62 -3.31
N SER A 18 4.49 13.62 -3.31
CA SER A 18 4.84 14.51 -2.19
C SER A 18 4.45 15.96 -2.51
N TYR A 19 3.59 16.16 -3.52
CA TYR A 19 3.12 17.47 -3.99
C TYR A 19 4.24 18.50 -4.25
N GLY A 20 5.43 18.01 -4.63
CA GLY A 20 6.56 18.80 -5.10
C GLY A 20 7.60 19.18 -4.04
N ASN A 21 7.42 18.85 -2.77
CA ASN A 21 8.36 19.25 -1.71
C ASN A 21 9.33 18.13 -1.28
N ASN A 22 9.13 16.91 -1.78
CA ASN A 22 9.95 15.72 -1.48
C ASN A 22 10.11 15.43 0.02
N THR A 23 9.11 15.80 0.83
CA THR A 23 9.15 15.64 2.28
C THR A 23 8.04 14.70 2.74
N GLY A 24 8.35 13.86 3.72
CA GLY A 24 7.38 12.97 4.36
C GLY A 24 7.65 11.50 4.10
N THR A 25 6.77 10.65 4.61
CA THR A 25 6.95 9.19 4.59
C THR A 25 5.67 8.49 4.20
N VAL A 26 5.76 7.58 3.23
CA VAL A 26 4.72 6.60 2.92
C VAL A 26 5.17 5.23 3.41
N THR A 27 4.42 4.65 4.35
CA THR A 27 4.68 3.31 4.91
C THR A 27 3.72 2.28 4.33
N PHE A 28 4.24 1.10 4.02
CA PHE A 28 3.51 -0.05 3.50
C PHE A 28 3.59 -1.21 4.50
N ASP A 29 2.51 -1.41 5.26
CA ASP A 29 2.40 -2.52 6.20
C ASP A 29 1.60 -3.66 5.59
N VAL A 30 2.09 -4.90 5.70
CA VAL A 30 1.42 -6.08 5.16
C VAL A 30 0.89 -6.96 6.28
N TYR A 31 -0.38 -7.33 6.17
CA TYR A 31 -1.07 -8.23 7.11
C TYR A 31 -1.67 -9.40 6.35
N ARG A 32 -1.73 -10.58 6.98
CA ARG A 32 -2.55 -11.69 6.47
C ARG A 32 -4.01 -11.29 6.56
N TRP A 33 -4.75 -11.38 5.45
CA TRP A 33 -6.18 -11.10 5.47
C TRP A 33 -6.90 -12.08 6.39
N ASP A 34 -7.78 -11.54 7.22
CA ASP A 34 -8.74 -12.27 8.05
C ASP A 34 -10.16 -12.06 7.49
N THR A 35 -11.20 -12.01 8.32
CA THR A 35 -12.59 -11.89 7.87
C THR A 35 -12.91 -10.49 7.33
N ASP A 36 -12.35 -9.44 7.94
CA ASP A 36 -12.56 -8.06 7.52
C ASP A 36 -11.34 -7.17 7.80
N TYR A 37 -11.42 -5.90 7.37
CA TYR A 37 -10.35 -4.91 7.54
C TYR A 37 -9.97 -4.72 9.02
N LYS A 38 -10.95 -4.57 9.92
CA LYS A 38 -10.71 -4.29 11.34
C LYS A 38 -10.11 -5.49 12.05
N THR A 39 -10.56 -6.70 11.75
CA THR A 39 -9.98 -7.91 12.36
C THR A 39 -8.58 -8.19 11.81
N THR A 40 -8.34 -7.93 10.52
CA THR A 40 -7.02 -8.04 9.89
C THR A 40 -5.98 -7.15 10.57
N LEU A 41 -6.32 -5.90 10.91
CA LEU A 41 -5.41 -4.96 11.60
C LEU A 41 -5.03 -5.37 13.02
N LYS A 42 -5.80 -6.26 13.67
CA LYS A 42 -5.45 -6.83 14.98
C LYS A 42 -4.41 -7.96 14.87
N GLY A 43 -4.18 -8.47 13.66
CA GLY A 43 -3.21 -9.51 13.40
C GLY A 43 -1.77 -9.02 13.44
N ARG A 44 -0.83 -9.96 13.35
CA ARG A 44 0.61 -9.65 13.27
C ARG A 44 0.94 -9.00 11.93
N LYS A 45 1.67 -7.89 11.96
CA LYS A 45 2.33 -7.32 10.78
C LYS A 45 3.38 -8.29 10.24
N LEU A 46 3.25 -8.67 8.97
CA LEU A 46 4.14 -9.64 8.30
C LEU A 46 5.34 -8.99 7.64
N ALA A 47 5.17 -7.78 7.10
CA ALA A 47 6.23 -7.01 6.48
C ALA A 47 5.92 -5.52 6.61
N THR A 48 6.98 -4.71 6.53
CA THR A 48 6.92 -3.24 6.49
C THR A 48 7.98 -2.74 5.53
N ASP A 49 7.66 -1.73 4.73
CA ASP A 49 8.64 -0.96 3.97
C ASP A 49 8.18 0.51 3.91
N SER A 50 9.09 1.44 3.63
CA SER A 50 8.77 2.86 3.65
C SER A 50 9.59 3.65 2.63
N ALA A 51 8.91 4.54 1.91
CA ALA A 51 9.54 5.60 1.15
C ALA A 51 9.66 6.85 2.02
N VAL A 52 10.88 7.33 2.27
CA VAL A 52 11.16 8.54 3.06
C VAL A 52 11.74 9.61 2.14
N ASP A 53 11.24 10.84 2.26
CA ASP A 53 11.72 12.04 1.55
C ASP A 53 11.99 11.77 0.06
N PHE A 54 10.98 11.21 -0.60
CA PHE A 54 11.06 10.70 -1.95
C PHE A 54 10.74 11.80 -2.99
N THR A 55 11.38 11.70 -4.16
CA THR A 55 11.07 12.56 -5.32
C THR A 55 9.58 12.49 -5.65
N ASP A 56 8.94 13.65 -5.80
CA ASP A 56 7.54 13.73 -6.19
C ASP A 56 7.26 12.98 -7.50
N ASN A 57 6.04 12.43 -7.61
CA ASN A 57 5.57 11.75 -8.81
C ASN A 57 6.50 10.61 -9.28
N THR A 58 6.98 9.81 -8.33
CA THR A 58 7.90 8.69 -8.56
C THR A 58 7.23 7.32 -8.32
N ILE A 59 7.84 6.27 -8.88
CA ILE A 59 7.48 4.89 -8.57
C ILE A 59 8.37 4.43 -7.41
N PHE A 60 7.75 4.00 -6.32
CA PHE A 60 8.43 3.28 -5.25
C PHE A 60 8.08 1.79 -5.31
N ASN A 61 9.08 0.92 -5.18
CA ASN A 61 8.91 -0.52 -5.14
C ASN A 61 9.13 -1.01 -3.71
N ALA A 62 8.03 -1.17 -2.97
CA ALA A 62 8.07 -1.78 -1.65
C ALA A 62 8.48 -3.26 -1.78
N ALA A 63 9.44 -3.71 -0.99
CA ALA A 63 9.94 -5.07 -1.00
C ALA A 63 9.55 -5.83 0.28
N PHE A 64 9.14 -7.09 0.13
CA PHE A 64 8.77 -7.96 1.24
C PHE A 64 9.55 -9.28 1.16
N ASP A 65 9.84 -9.87 2.33
CA ASP A 65 10.49 -11.18 2.45
C ASP A 65 9.53 -12.31 2.06
N GLY A 66 9.19 -12.37 0.77
CA GLY A 66 8.48 -13.45 0.10
C GLY A 66 7.40 -14.14 0.93
N LEU A 67 6.20 -13.57 0.97
CA LEU A 67 5.08 -14.13 1.72
C LEU A 67 4.34 -15.20 0.89
N ASP A 68 3.92 -16.29 1.52
CA ASP A 68 3.23 -17.40 0.86
C ASP A 68 1.95 -16.99 0.11
N THR A 69 1.37 -17.89 -0.67
CA THR A 69 0.10 -17.61 -1.37
C THR A 69 -1.04 -17.27 -0.41
N GLY A 70 -2.01 -16.49 -0.91
CA GLY A 70 -3.25 -16.18 -0.21
C GLY A 70 -3.59 -14.69 -0.19
N TYR A 71 -4.49 -14.31 0.72
CA TYR A 71 -5.03 -12.96 0.77
C TYR A 71 -4.25 -12.09 1.76
N TYR A 72 -3.95 -10.86 1.34
CA TYR A 72 -3.19 -9.90 2.13
C TYR A 72 -3.83 -8.53 2.11
N LEU A 73 -3.80 -7.85 3.25
CA LEU A 73 -4.08 -6.43 3.34
C LEU A 73 -2.77 -5.67 3.36
N ILE A 74 -2.54 -4.84 2.34
CA ILE A 74 -1.48 -3.84 2.31
C ILE A 74 -2.08 -2.53 2.80
N VAL A 75 -1.65 -2.08 3.97
CA VAL A 75 -2.07 -0.82 4.59
C VAL A 75 -1.03 0.23 4.25
N ILE A 76 -1.49 1.37 3.73
CA ILE A 76 -0.63 2.45 3.27
C ILE A 76 -0.94 3.66 4.12
N ASN A 77 0.06 4.20 4.81
CA ASN A 77 -0.07 5.37 5.67
C ASN A 77 0.93 6.45 5.25
N GLY A 78 0.45 7.68 5.16
CA GLY A 78 1.27 8.87 4.88
C GLY A 78 1.48 9.69 6.15
N THR A 79 2.68 10.22 6.31
CA THR A 79 3.01 11.22 7.34
C THR A 79 3.82 12.34 6.71
N SER A 80 3.53 13.58 7.11
CA SER A 80 4.17 14.79 6.61
C SER A 80 4.20 15.87 7.70
N PRO A 81 4.99 16.93 7.54
CA PRO A 81 4.89 18.12 8.39
C PRO A 81 3.47 18.69 8.43
N ALA A 82 3.12 19.37 9.52
CA ALA A 82 1.74 19.84 9.79
C ALA A 82 1.21 20.86 8.77
N ASP A 83 2.10 21.65 8.16
CA ASP A 83 1.77 22.72 7.20
C ASP A 83 1.96 22.29 5.73
N ASP A 84 1.92 20.98 5.46
CA ASP A 84 2.17 20.37 4.16
C ASP A 84 0.89 19.82 3.51
N TYR A 85 0.83 19.80 2.17
CA TYR A 85 -0.17 19.05 1.40
C TYR A 85 -0.05 17.54 1.61
N GLY A 86 1.11 17.09 2.06
CA GLY A 86 1.38 15.76 2.56
C GLY A 86 1.90 14.80 1.51
N VAL A 87 1.62 13.51 1.70
CA VAL A 87 2.04 12.45 0.78
C VAL A 87 0.87 11.58 0.39
N ALA A 88 0.91 11.04 -0.83
CA ALA A 88 -0.18 10.25 -1.39
C ALA A 88 0.32 9.09 -2.26
N VAL A 89 -0.57 8.12 -2.46
CA VAL A 89 -0.49 7.17 -3.57
C VAL A 89 -1.58 7.54 -4.57
N TRP A 90 -1.19 7.76 -5.82
CA TRP A 90 -2.15 8.08 -6.86
C TRP A 90 -3.15 6.93 -7.07
N THR A 91 -4.40 7.28 -7.32
CA THR A 91 -5.45 6.31 -7.63
C THR A 91 -5.64 6.17 -9.15
N ARG A 92 -6.39 5.14 -9.53
CA ARG A 92 -6.92 4.92 -10.88
C ARG A 92 -8.31 4.29 -10.76
N GLY A 93 -8.94 4.00 -11.90
CA GLY A 93 -10.18 3.21 -11.93
C GLY A 93 -10.00 1.85 -11.21
N PRO A 94 -11.11 1.22 -10.79
CA PRO A 94 -11.08 -0.06 -10.09
C PRO A 94 -10.33 -1.12 -10.90
N VAL A 95 -9.61 -1.99 -10.20
CA VAL A 95 -8.82 -3.07 -10.81
C VAL A 95 -9.33 -4.42 -10.30
N PRO A 96 -9.61 -5.40 -11.17
CA PRO A 96 -10.21 -6.66 -10.73
C PRO A 96 -9.36 -7.48 -9.76
N SER A 97 -8.04 -7.27 -9.75
CA SER A 97 -7.09 -8.03 -8.94
C SER A 97 -6.91 -7.50 -7.51
N SER A 98 -7.57 -6.40 -7.13
CA SER A 98 -7.49 -5.86 -5.76
C SER A 98 -8.74 -5.11 -5.35
N ILE A 99 -8.96 -5.03 -4.03
CA ILE A 99 -10.02 -4.19 -3.44
C ILE A 99 -9.36 -3.05 -2.67
N THR A 100 -9.80 -1.82 -2.90
CA THR A 100 -9.27 -0.64 -2.19
C THR A 100 -10.18 -0.29 -1.03
N PHE A 101 -9.54 0.09 0.08
CA PHE A 101 -10.20 0.62 1.27
C PHE A 101 -9.57 1.97 1.61
N VAL A 102 -10.40 2.95 1.98
CA VAL A 102 -9.97 4.22 2.57
C VAL A 102 -10.55 4.27 3.97
N ASN A 103 -9.68 4.38 4.98
CA ASN A 103 -10.08 4.37 6.40
C ASN A 103 -11.00 3.19 6.80
N GLY A 104 -10.78 2.03 6.18
CA GLY A 104 -11.56 0.81 6.41
C GLY A 104 -12.86 0.70 5.58
N GLU A 105 -13.25 1.73 4.85
CA GLU A 105 -14.40 1.69 3.95
C GLU A 105 -13.98 1.30 2.54
N ARG A 106 -14.70 0.35 1.94
CA ARG A 106 -14.44 -0.05 0.56
C ARG A 106 -14.81 1.10 -0.38
N VAL A 107 -13.92 1.40 -1.31
CA VAL A 107 -14.14 2.41 -2.36
C VAL A 107 -14.08 1.77 -3.75
N ASP A 108 -14.76 2.38 -4.71
CA ASP A 108 -14.70 1.97 -6.12
C ASP A 108 -13.52 2.63 -6.85
N ALA A 109 -12.31 2.27 -6.43
CA ALA A 109 -11.07 2.78 -6.99
C ALA A 109 -9.96 1.72 -6.92
N GLY A 110 -8.96 1.86 -7.80
CA GLY A 110 -7.70 1.15 -7.72
C GLY A 110 -6.57 2.07 -7.29
N LEU A 111 -5.49 1.51 -6.78
CA LEU A 111 -4.22 2.25 -6.65
C LEU A 111 -3.49 2.23 -8.00
N ARG A 112 -2.82 3.33 -8.34
CA ARG A 112 -1.87 3.38 -9.45
C ARG A 112 -0.60 2.67 -9.01
N GLY A 113 -0.64 1.36 -9.19
CA GLY A 113 0.36 0.44 -8.73
C GLY A 113 -0.06 -1.01 -8.99
N GLN A 114 0.79 -1.92 -8.59
CA GLN A 114 0.56 -3.36 -8.68
C GLN A 114 1.33 -4.09 -7.58
N PHE A 115 0.79 -5.19 -7.08
CA PHE A 115 1.56 -6.09 -6.22
C PHE A 115 2.50 -6.92 -7.09
N ILE A 116 3.65 -7.30 -6.55
CA ILE A 116 4.69 -8.07 -7.23
C ILE A 116 4.66 -9.48 -6.63
N THR A 117 4.48 -10.49 -7.48
CA THR A 117 4.57 -11.89 -7.07
C THR A 117 5.62 -12.63 -7.88
N LYS A 118 6.23 -13.66 -7.28
CA LYS A 118 7.20 -14.55 -7.92
C LYS A 118 6.87 -16.01 -7.63
#